data_AF-A0AAN5LGJ4-F1
#
_entry.id   AF-A0AAN5LGJ4-F1
#
_cell.length_a   1.000
_cell.length_b   1.000
_cell.length_c   1.000
_cell.angle_alpha   90.00
_cell.angle_beta   90.00
_cell.angle_gamma   90.00
#
_symmetry.space_group_name_H-M   'P 1'
#
loop_
_entity.id
_entity.type
_entity.pdbx_description
1 polymer ?
#
loop_
_entity_poly.entity_id
_entity_poly.type
_entity_poly.pdbx_seq_one_letter_code
_entity_poly.pdbx_strand_id
1 'polypeptide(L)'
;IYQLEISDPVVGGPDGISNRPQKQLANRTQWLKQQQEATNNALAEHARSRNHPDASLTAKGFVQLYSGVMSDSEVLAATPKAVKTAMDNANGRQPGHENLTALSSLAGQPNKLPYFTNKGAMTLAEFTAFMRTMLSKGDAAS
;
A
#
# COMPACT_ATOMS: atom_id res chain seq x y z
N ILE A 1 -11.14 48.62 -60.44
CA ILE A 1 -9.97 47.99 -59.79
C ILE A 1 -9.62 48.91 -58.62
N TYR A 2 -10.14 48.61 -57.43
CA TYR A 2 -9.92 49.45 -56.24
C TYR A 2 -8.56 49.05 -55.63
N GLN A 3 -7.57 49.90 -55.87
CA GLN A 3 -6.27 49.86 -55.21
C GLN A 3 -6.45 50.58 -53.86
N LEU A 4 -6.09 49.91 -52.76
CA LEU A 4 -6.07 50.54 -51.44
C LEU A 4 -4.89 51.52 -51.42
N GLU A 5 -5.17 52.80 -51.65
CA GLU A 5 -4.17 53.84 -51.39
C GLU A 5 -3.91 53.95 -49.90
N ILE A 6 -2.64 53.90 -49.53
CA ILE A 6 -2.14 53.82 -48.14
C ILE A 6 -2.37 55.14 -47.36
N SER A 7 -3.04 56.14 -47.94
CA SER A 7 -3.11 57.51 -47.43
C SER A 7 -4.40 57.89 -46.66
N ASP A 8 -5.33 56.97 -46.40
CA ASP A 8 -6.51 57.26 -45.56
C ASP A 8 -6.29 56.81 -44.11
N PRO A 9 -6.27 57.71 -43.10
CA PRO A 9 -6.07 57.36 -41.70
C PRO A 9 -7.12 56.39 -41.14
N VAL A 10 -8.32 56.30 -41.74
CA VAL A 10 -9.38 55.38 -41.29
C VAL A 10 -9.20 53.98 -41.89
N VAL A 11 -8.47 53.84 -43.01
CA VAL A 11 -8.43 52.59 -43.81
C VAL A 11 -7.01 52.00 -43.99
N GLY A 12 -5.93 52.80 -43.98
CA GLY A 12 -4.57 52.38 -44.33
C GLY A 12 -3.47 52.62 -43.28
N GLY A 13 -3.78 53.29 -42.16
CA GLY A 13 -2.81 53.55 -41.09
C GLY A 13 -2.58 52.36 -40.13
N PRO A 14 -1.50 52.38 -39.32
CA PRO A 14 -1.19 51.34 -38.32
C PRO A 14 -2.35 51.03 -37.35
N ASP A 15 -3.22 52.01 -37.08
CA ASP A 15 -4.43 51.90 -36.25
C ASP A 15 -5.75 51.96 -37.03
N GLY A 16 -5.69 51.88 -38.36
CA GLY A 16 -6.85 51.87 -39.25
C GLY A 16 -7.74 50.63 -39.09
N ILE A 17 -9.02 50.76 -39.43
CA ILE A 17 -10.06 49.71 -39.23
C ILE A 17 -9.68 48.40 -39.96
N SER A 18 -9.03 48.51 -41.13
CA SER A 18 -8.55 47.37 -41.93
C SER A 18 -7.49 46.52 -41.23
N ASN A 19 -6.68 47.09 -40.33
CA ASN A 19 -5.61 46.37 -39.62
C ASN A 19 -6.11 45.68 -38.33
N ARG A 20 -7.31 46.02 -37.85
CA ARG A 20 -7.93 45.40 -36.65
C ARG A 20 -8.08 43.87 -36.73
N PRO A 21 -8.62 43.28 -37.82
CA PRO A 21 -8.72 41.82 -37.93
C PRO A 21 -7.36 41.13 -37.94
N GLN A 22 -6.34 41.73 -38.58
CA GLN A 22 -4.97 41.20 -38.58
C GLN A 22 -4.35 41.24 -37.17
N LYS A 23 -4.53 42.34 -36.43
CA LYS A 23 -4.10 42.44 -35.02
C LYS A 23 -4.81 41.41 -34.12
N GLN A 24 -6.12 41.20 -34.28
CA GLN A 24 -6.86 40.18 -33.51
C GLN A 24 -6.40 38.76 -33.81
N LEU A 25 -6.12 38.45 -35.09
CA LEU A 25 -5.57 37.16 -35.49
C LEU A 25 -4.17 36.94 -34.93
N ALA A 26 -3.30 37.95 -34.97
CA ALA A 26 -1.97 37.87 -34.37
C ALA A 26 -2.07 37.59 -32.86
N ASN A 27 -2.94 38.33 -32.15
CA ASN A 27 -3.18 38.11 -30.71
C ASN A 27 -3.71 36.71 -30.41
N ARG A 28 -4.66 36.19 -31.21
CA ARG A 28 -5.19 34.83 -31.05
C ARG A 28 -4.13 33.77 -31.35
N THR A 29 -3.32 33.97 -32.38
CA THR A 29 -2.23 33.05 -32.76
C THR A 29 -1.18 33.01 -31.66
N GLN A 30 -0.83 34.16 -31.08
CA GLN A 30 0.07 34.23 -29.95
C GLN A 30 -0.51 33.52 -28.72
N TRP A 31 -1.80 33.73 -28.42
CA TRP A 31 -2.48 33.03 -27.32
C TRP A 31 -2.50 31.51 -27.52
N LEU A 32 -2.82 31.03 -28.72
CA LEU A 32 -2.80 29.60 -29.04
C LEU A 32 -1.39 29.01 -28.90
N LYS A 33 -0.36 29.73 -29.31
CA LYS A 33 1.05 29.31 -29.12
C LYS A 33 1.39 29.19 -27.64
N GLN A 34 1.08 30.21 -26.84
CA GLN A 34 1.29 30.18 -25.40
C GLN A 34 0.53 29.01 -24.74
N GLN A 35 -0.71 28.77 -25.14
CA GLN A 35 -1.51 27.65 -24.65
C GLN A 35 -0.89 26.30 -25.02
N GLN A 36 -0.39 26.15 -26.25
CA GLN A 36 0.28 24.94 -26.72
C GLN A 36 1.61 24.69 -26.00
N GLU A 37 2.38 25.76 -25.75
CA GLU A 37 3.63 25.67 -24.99
C GLU A 37 3.35 25.26 -23.54
N ALA A 38 2.31 25.83 -22.91
CA ALA A 38 1.91 25.48 -21.56
C ALA A 38 1.50 24.00 -21.44
N THR A 39 0.71 23.48 -22.40
CA THR A 39 0.32 22.06 -22.39
C THR A 39 1.51 21.13 -22.65
N ASN A 40 2.40 21.49 -23.58
CA ASN A 40 3.62 20.73 -23.85
C ASN A 40 4.53 20.67 -22.62
N ASN A 41 4.68 21.79 -21.91
CA ASN A 41 5.47 21.86 -20.68
C ASN A 41 4.85 21.00 -19.57
N ALA A 42 3.53 21.12 -19.35
CA ALA A 42 2.82 20.29 -18.36
C ALA A 42 2.95 18.79 -18.66
N LEU A 43 2.88 18.40 -19.93
CA LEU A 43 3.07 17.00 -20.35
C LEU A 43 4.51 16.54 -20.10
N ALA A 44 5.51 17.38 -20.40
CA ALA A 44 6.90 17.09 -20.15
C ALA A 44 7.19 16.94 -18.64
N GLU A 45 6.60 17.78 -17.81
CA GLU A 45 6.68 17.68 -16.34
C GLU A 45 6.03 16.40 -15.81
N HIS A 46 4.82 16.07 -16.29
CA HIS A 46 4.13 14.83 -15.93
C HIS A 46 4.95 13.59 -16.34
N ALA A 47 5.52 13.59 -17.56
CA ALA A 47 6.37 12.49 -18.03
C ALA A 47 7.62 12.33 -17.16
N ARG A 48 8.27 13.42 -16.74
CA ARG A 48 9.40 13.37 -15.80
C ARG A 48 8.99 12.80 -14.44
N SER A 49 7.82 13.20 -13.92
CA SER A 49 7.29 12.67 -12.66
C SER A 49 7.11 11.16 -12.71
N ARG A 50 6.63 10.62 -13.83
CA ARG A 50 6.40 9.18 -14.02
C ARG A 50 7.64 8.38 -14.41
N ASN A 51 8.68 9.02 -14.93
CA ASN A 51 9.93 8.38 -15.31
C ASN A 51 10.90 8.29 -14.12
N HIS A 52 10.41 7.72 -13.01
CA HIS A 52 11.20 7.44 -11.83
C HIS A 52 11.43 5.92 -11.76
N PRO A 53 12.63 5.43 -11.38
CA PRO A 53 12.83 4.01 -11.13
C PRO A 53 11.87 3.49 -10.06
N ASP A 54 11.66 2.16 -10.07
CA ASP A 54 10.96 1.44 -9.01
C ASP A 54 11.67 1.64 -7.67
N ALA A 55 10.89 1.63 -6.58
CA ALA A 55 11.47 1.77 -5.25
C ALA A 55 12.27 0.53 -4.85
N SER A 56 13.27 0.74 -4.02
CA SER A 56 14.04 -0.30 -3.37
C SER A 56 14.29 0.07 -1.91
N LEU A 57 14.92 -0.82 -1.15
CA LEU A 57 15.31 -0.55 0.23
C LEU A 57 16.34 0.58 0.36
N THR A 58 17.08 0.89 -0.71
CA THR A 58 18.18 1.86 -0.71
C THR A 58 17.91 3.10 -1.56
N ALA A 59 16.92 3.06 -2.46
CA ALA A 59 16.56 4.16 -3.33
C ALA A 59 15.04 4.35 -3.39
N LYS A 60 14.60 5.60 -3.32
CA LYS A 60 13.18 5.96 -3.48
C LYS A 60 12.70 5.59 -4.89
N GLY A 61 11.40 5.37 -5.05
CA GLY A 61 10.79 5.09 -6.34
C GLY A 61 9.29 4.82 -6.29
N PHE A 62 8.73 4.33 -7.38
CA PHE A 62 7.34 3.89 -7.43
C PHE A 62 7.18 2.43 -7.00
N VAL A 63 6.03 2.10 -6.42
CA VAL A 63 5.69 0.75 -5.96
C VAL A 63 4.27 0.41 -6.40
N GLN A 64 4.03 -0.84 -6.75
CA GLN A 64 2.70 -1.36 -7.00
C GLN A 64 2.07 -1.92 -5.72
N LEU A 65 0.78 -1.65 -5.52
CA LEU A 65 0.05 -2.11 -4.36
C LEU A 65 -0.46 -3.54 -4.55
N TYR A 66 -0.32 -4.37 -3.52
CA TYR A 66 -0.82 -5.73 -3.49
C TYR A 66 -1.66 -5.97 -2.23
N SER A 67 -2.79 -6.67 -2.40
CA SER A 67 -3.77 -6.89 -1.33
C SER A 67 -3.87 -8.35 -0.85
N GLY A 68 -2.99 -9.23 -1.32
CA GLY A 68 -2.88 -10.61 -0.80
C GLY A 68 -1.91 -10.71 0.38
N VAL A 69 -1.95 -11.85 1.09
CA VAL A 69 -1.19 -12.08 2.33
C VAL A 69 -0.26 -13.30 2.27
N MET A 70 -0.10 -13.89 1.08
CA MET A 70 0.68 -15.12 0.86
C MET A 70 1.79 -14.90 -0.18
N SER A 71 2.16 -13.65 -0.45
CA SER A 71 3.20 -13.32 -1.42
C SER A 71 4.50 -12.98 -0.69
N ASP A 72 5.61 -13.52 -1.18
CA ASP A 72 6.97 -13.24 -0.70
C ASP A 72 7.65 -12.12 -1.51
N SER A 73 6.86 -11.32 -2.24
CA SER A 73 7.39 -10.25 -3.08
C SER A 73 7.96 -9.10 -2.24
N GLU A 74 9.21 -8.74 -2.50
CA GLU A 74 9.89 -7.58 -1.90
C GLU A 74 9.68 -6.28 -2.69
N VAL A 75 9.04 -6.36 -3.88
CA VAL A 75 8.84 -5.21 -4.79
C VAL A 75 7.42 -4.62 -4.73
N LEU A 76 6.50 -5.27 -4.01
CA LEU A 76 5.10 -4.82 -3.87
C LEU A 76 4.86 -4.26 -2.48
N ALA A 77 4.08 -3.18 -2.40
CA ALA A 77 3.66 -2.62 -1.12
C ALA A 77 2.33 -3.22 -0.67
N ALA A 78 2.26 -3.60 0.61
CA ALA A 78 1.04 -4.10 1.21
C ALA A 78 -0.01 -2.98 1.37
N THR A 79 -1.27 -3.30 1.07
CA THR A 79 -2.39 -2.40 1.37
C THR A 79 -2.90 -2.57 2.81
N PRO A 80 -3.63 -1.58 3.37
CA PRO A 80 -4.29 -1.76 4.67
C PRO A 80 -5.20 -2.98 4.75
N LYS A 81 -5.80 -3.39 3.61
CA LYS A 81 -6.59 -4.62 3.49
C LYS A 81 -5.73 -5.86 3.74
N ALA A 82 -4.56 -5.97 3.09
CA ALA A 82 -3.64 -7.08 3.32
C ALA A 82 -3.19 -7.14 4.79
N VAL A 83 -2.81 -6.00 5.37
CA VAL A 83 -2.40 -5.90 6.77
C VAL A 83 -3.53 -6.33 7.71
N LYS A 84 -4.76 -5.86 7.47
CA LYS A 84 -5.93 -6.27 8.26
C LYS A 84 -6.18 -7.78 8.17
N THR A 85 -6.16 -8.35 6.97
CA THR A 85 -6.35 -9.80 6.80
C THR A 85 -5.25 -10.62 7.49
N ALA A 86 -3.99 -10.19 7.41
CA ALA A 86 -2.89 -10.83 8.13
C ALA A 86 -3.08 -10.74 9.65
N MET A 87 -3.49 -9.58 10.16
CA MET A 87 -3.78 -9.36 11.58
C MET A 87 -4.96 -10.21 12.07
N ASP A 88 -6.07 -10.26 11.32
CA ASP A 88 -7.24 -11.08 11.63
C ASP A 88 -6.85 -12.58 11.66
N ASN A 89 -6.04 -13.04 10.70
CA ASN A 89 -5.52 -14.40 10.65
C ASN A 89 -4.60 -14.72 11.86
N ALA A 90 -3.76 -13.78 12.28
CA ALA A 90 -2.89 -13.95 13.44
C ALA A 90 -3.71 -14.03 14.74
N ASN A 91 -4.67 -13.12 14.92
CA ASN A 91 -5.59 -13.13 16.06
C ASN A 91 -6.44 -14.42 16.12
N GLY A 92 -6.77 -15.01 14.95
CA GLY A 92 -7.46 -16.30 14.88
C GLY A 92 -6.59 -17.52 15.20
N ARG A 93 -5.25 -17.41 15.10
CA ARG A 93 -4.32 -18.54 15.26
C ARG A 93 -3.78 -18.72 16.69
N GLN A 94 -3.79 -17.71 17.56
CA GLN A 94 -3.21 -17.82 18.92
C GLN A 94 -3.86 -16.81 19.89
N PRO A 95 -4.62 -17.18 20.96
CA PRO A 95 -5.32 -18.42 21.31
C PRO A 95 -6.85 -18.20 21.46
N GLY A 96 -7.64 -18.69 20.50
CA GLY A 96 -9.11 -18.69 20.61
C GLY A 96 -9.69 -19.87 21.40
N HIS A 97 -8.85 -20.77 21.92
CA HIS A 97 -9.31 -21.97 22.64
C HIS A 97 -8.87 -21.95 24.09
N GLU A 98 -9.85 -21.79 24.98
CA GLU A 98 -9.70 -21.69 26.44
C GLU A 98 -8.77 -22.76 27.06
N ASN A 99 -8.81 -24.00 26.54
CA ASN A 99 -7.95 -25.08 27.05
C ASN A 99 -6.45 -24.91 26.69
N LEU A 100 -6.12 -24.37 25.51
CA LEU A 100 -4.72 -24.15 25.11
C LEU A 100 -4.13 -22.97 25.87
N THR A 101 -4.93 -21.92 26.09
CA THR A 101 -4.57 -20.80 26.96
C THR A 101 -4.28 -21.29 28.38
N ALA A 102 -5.18 -22.11 28.95
CA ALA A 102 -5.01 -22.67 30.29
C ALA A 102 -3.76 -23.55 30.42
N LEU A 103 -3.45 -24.36 29.40
CA LEU A 103 -2.24 -25.17 29.38
C LEU A 103 -0.96 -24.32 29.31
N SER A 104 -0.94 -23.30 28.44
CA SER A 104 0.23 -22.43 28.26
C SER A 104 0.55 -21.57 29.48
N SER A 105 -0.45 -21.26 30.30
CA SER A 105 -0.29 -20.50 31.55
C SER A 105 0.21 -21.33 32.73
N LEU A 106 0.34 -22.66 32.57
CA LEU A 106 0.72 -23.55 33.65
C LEU A 106 2.24 -23.60 33.81
N ALA A 107 2.75 -23.31 35.01
CA ALA A 107 4.18 -23.42 35.29
C ALA A 107 4.61 -24.89 35.31
N GLY A 108 5.62 -25.28 34.52
CA GLY A 108 6.17 -26.62 34.56
C GLY A 108 6.74 -26.98 35.94
N GLN A 109 6.33 -28.11 36.50
CA GLN A 109 6.80 -28.62 37.80
C GLN A 109 7.13 -30.11 37.68
N PRO A 110 8.21 -30.59 38.34
CA PRO A 110 8.55 -32.01 38.33
C PRO A 110 7.46 -32.84 39.00
N ASN A 111 7.26 -34.07 38.51
CA ASN A 111 6.33 -35.03 39.10
C ASN A 111 4.87 -34.55 39.19
N LYS A 112 4.45 -33.59 38.34
CA LYS A 112 3.06 -33.13 38.28
C LYS A 112 2.46 -33.27 36.89
N LEU A 113 1.16 -33.57 36.82
CA LEU A 113 0.40 -33.69 35.57
C LEU A 113 -0.62 -32.56 35.46
N PRO A 114 -0.71 -31.86 34.31
CA PRO A 114 -1.80 -30.95 34.03
C PRO A 114 -3.15 -31.67 33.94
N TYR A 115 -4.19 -31.14 34.58
CA TYR A 115 -5.55 -31.64 34.46
C TYR A 115 -6.57 -30.51 34.47
N PHE A 116 -7.75 -30.74 33.88
CA PHE A 116 -8.84 -29.77 33.85
C PHE A 116 -9.58 -29.72 35.18
N THR A 117 -9.76 -28.52 35.73
CA THR A 117 -10.64 -28.29 36.89
C THR A 117 -12.02 -27.79 36.46
N ASN A 118 -12.07 -27.03 35.37
CA ASN A 118 -13.28 -26.55 34.71
C ASN A 118 -13.02 -26.36 33.21
N LYS A 119 -14.07 -26.02 32.45
CA LYS A 119 -13.94 -25.52 31.08
C LYS A 119 -12.98 -24.31 31.06
N GLY A 120 -11.86 -24.40 30.34
CA GLY A 120 -10.88 -23.32 30.28
C GLY A 120 -10.01 -23.11 31.52
N ALA A 121 -10.02 -24.04 32.49
CA ALA A 121 -9.17 -23.97 33.68
C ALA A 121 -8.41 -25.28 33.88
N MET A 122 -7.09 -25.18 34.03
CA MET A 122 -6.20 -26.31 34.30
C MET A 122 -5.36 -26.04 35.55
N THR A 123 -5.01 -27.09 36.26
CA THR A 123 -4.05 -27.04 37.36
C THR A 123 -3.17 -28.30 37.36
N LEU A 124 -2.23 -28.39 38.30
CA LEU A 124 -1.26 -29.49 38.42
C LEU A 124 -1.64 -30.45 39.54
N ALA A 125 -1.76 -31.73 39.22
CA ALA A 125 -1.88 -32.81 40.20
C ALA A 125 -0.52 -33.45 40.44
N GLU A 126 -0.23 -33.86 41.68
CA GLU A 126 1.03 -34.53 42.02
C GLU A 126 0.96 -36.04 41.73
N PHE A 127 1.95 -36.56 41.01
CA PHE A 127 2.10 -37.99 40.84
C PHE A 127 2.59 -38.64 42.12
N THR A 128 1.98 -39.77 42.50
CA THR A 128 2.49 -40.64 43.57
C THR A 128 3.74 -41.40 43.11
N ALA A 129 4.54 -41.92 44.05
CA ALA A 129 5.69 -42.77 43.73
C ALA A 129 5.30 -44.00 42.91
N PHE A 130 4.15 -44.60 43.22
CA PHE A 130 3.58 -45.71 42.46
C PHE A 130 3.30 -45.31 41.01
N MET A 131 2.61 -44.19 40.76
CA MET A 131 2.29 -43.73 39.40
C MET A 131 3.54 -43.37 38.59
N ARG A 132 4.56 -42.79 39.22
CA ARG A 132 5.86 -42.57 38.57
C ARG A 132 6.54 -43.88 38.18
N THR A 133 6.47 -44.88 39.06
CA THR A 133 7.00 -46.22 38.79
C THR A 133 6.25 -46.86 37.63
N MET A 134 4.92 -46.78 37.61
CA MET A 134 4.09 -47.31 36.52
C MET A 134 4.40 -46.63 35.18
N LEU A 135 4.56 -45.31 35.14
CA LEU A 135 4.92 -44.57 33.92
C LEU A 135 6.35 -44.83 33.45
N SER A 136 7.26 -45.18 34.38
CA SER A 136 8.66 -45.50 34.06
C SER A 136 8.89 -46.95 33.59
N LYS A 137 7.92 -47.85 33.75
CA LYS A 137 8.03 -49.23 33.27
C LYS A 137 7.78 -49.26 31.77
N GLY A 138 8.85 -49.53 31.01
CA GLY A 138 8.82 -49.63 29.54
C GLY A 138 8.00 -50.79 28.98
N ASP A 139 7.64 -51.78 29.81
CA ASP A 139 6.72 -52.86 29.44
C ASP A 139 5.97 -53.36 30.68
N ALA A 140 4.67 -53.62 30.53
CA ALA A 140 3.81 -54.20 31.57
C ALA A 140 3.96 -55.73 31.68
N ALA A 141 4.89 -56.33 30.93
CA ALA A 141 5.00 -57.78 30.73
C ALA A 141 6.42 -58.33 31.00
N SER A 142 7.07 -57.89 32.08
CA SER A 142 8.24 -58.58 32.64
C SER A 142 8.10 -58.74 34.14
#